data_AF-A0AAN0LWB7-F1
#
_entry.id   AF-A0AAN0LWB7-F1
#
_cell.length_a   1.000
_cell.length_b   1.000
_cell.length_c   1.000
_cell.angle_alpha   90.00
_cell.angle_beta   90.00
_cell.angle_gamma   90.00
#
_symmetry.space_group_name_H-M   'P 1'
#
loop_
_entity.id
_entity.type
_entity.pdbx_description
1 polymer ?
#
loop_
_entity_poly.entity_id
_entity_poly.type
_entity_poly.pdbx_seq_one_letter_code
_entity_poly.pdbx_strand_id
1 'polypeptide(L)'
;MKHGVFGLTTFGFEVVKLANDHDVFIDVSHISLNGFEDVLDTTKHVIASHSNAQKLASHRRNLNDGQIQRMKDKGALVHFVYCDAFVNDQHRVEPTTIEMLVDHIEYFHNLWAFITIGTWF
;
A
#
# COMPACT_ATOMS: atom_id res chain seq x y z
N MET A 1 9.87 16.12 16.44
CA MET A 1 8.72 15.25 16.08
C MET A 1 7.68 16.12 15.40
N LYS A 2 7.30 15.83 14.16
CA LYS A 2 6.23 16.57 13.47
C LYS A 2 4.90 16.03 14.01
N HIS A 3 4.31 16.71 14.99
CA HIS A 3 2.97 16.35 15.49
C HIS A 3 1.90 16.88 14.52
N GLY A 4 1.71 16.17 13.42
CA GLY A 4 0.51 16.29 12.60
C GLY A 4 -0.60 15.44 13.22
N VAL A 5 -1.80 16.00 13.37
CA VAL A 5 -2.96 15.44 14.10
C VAL A 5 -3.51 14.10 13.52
N PHE A 6 -2.84 13.49 12.53
CA PHE A 6 -3.37 12.35 11.77
C PHE A 6 -2.32 11.27 11.42
N GLY A 7 -1.16 11.25 12.08
CA GLY A 7 -0.13 10.21 11.95
C GLY A 7 -0.22 9.14 13.03
N LEU A 8 0.89 8.43 13.29
CA LEU A 8 0.96 7.53 14.44
C LEU A 8 0.92 8.33 15.75
N THR A 9 0.21 7.79 16.74
CA THR A 9 0.27 8.29 18.11
C THR A 9 1.58 7.84 18.78
N THR A 10 1.90 8.39 19.96
CA THR A 10 3.05 7.92 20.76
C THR A 10 2.97 6.41 21.00
N PHE A 11 1.79 5.90 21.36
CA PHE A 11 1.55 4.47 21.51
C PHE A 11 1.71 3.71 20.18
N GLY A 12 1.29 4.29 19.06
CA GLY A 12 1.53 3.72 17.73
C GLY A 12 3.02 3.51 17.43
N PHE A 13 3.88 4.48 17.77
CA PHE A 13 5.33 4.32 17.63
C PHE A 13 5.90 3.25 18.57
N GLU A 14 5.35 3.08 19.78
CA GLU A 14 5.73 1.97 20.68
C GLU A 14 5.37 0.61 20.09
N VAL A 15 4.21 0.49 19.45
CA VAL A 15 3.79 -0.73 18.73
C VAL A 15 4.71 -1.01 17.55
N VAL A 16 5.09 0.01 16.77
CA VAL A 16 6.06 -0.15 15.67
C VAL A 16 7.40 -0.66 16.18
N LYS A 17 7.89 -0.10 17.31
CA LYS A 17 9.12 -0.56 17.94
C LYS A 17 9.03 -2.04 18.33
N LEU A 18 7.93 -2.44 18.97
CA LEU A 18 7.72 -3.84 19.34
C LEU A 18 7.68 -4.76 18.11
N ALA A 19 7.02 -4.33 17.02
CA ALA A 19 6.99 -5.10 15.78
C ALA A 19 8.40 -5.27 15.18
N ASN A 20 9.23 -4.23 15.20
CA ASN A 20 10.62 -4.30 14.77
C ASN A 20 11.46 -5.27 15.62
N ASP A 21 11.27 -5.25 16.94
CA ASP A 21 12.00 -6.12 17.88
C ASP A 21 11.68 -7.61 17.68
N HIS A 22 10.52 -7.92 17.07
CA HIS A 22 10.03 -9.28 16.84
C HIS A 22 9.92 -9.68 15.35
N ASP A 23 10.50 -8.89 14.43
CA ASP A 23 10.43 -9.14 12.98
C ASP A 23 9.00 -9.32 12.44
N VAL A 24 8.05 -8.56 13.00
CA VAL A 24 6.64 -8.56 12.58
C VAL A 24 6.42 -7.53 11.47
N PHE A 25 5.68 -7.93 10.42
CA PHE A 25 5.25 -7.02 9.36
C PHE A 25 4.20 -6.03 9.86
N ILE A 26 4.33 -4.77 9.45
CA ILE A 26 3.27 -3.77 9.63
C ILE A 26 2.57 -3.55 8.29
N ASP A 27 1.25 -3.71 8.32
CA ASP A 27 0.38 -3.50 7.17
C ASP A 27 -0.04 -2.03 7.06
N VAL A 28 0.24 -1.41 5.92
CA VAL A 28 -0.16 -0.02 5.60
C VAL A 28 -1.44 0.06 4.78
N SER A 29 -2.08 -1.07 4.44
CA SER A 29 -3.45 -1.04 3.94
C SER A 29 -4.36 -0.33 4.95
N HIS A 30 -5.08 0.70 4.49
CA HIS A 30 -6.00 1.58 5.23
C HIS A 30 -5.36 2.66 6.12
N ILE A 31 -4.04 2.74 6.17
CA ILE A 31 -3.40 3.79 6.95
C ILE A 31 -3.64 5.18 6.35
N SER A 32 -3.61 6.22 7.19
CA SER A 32 -3.65 7.61 6.74
C SER A 32 -2.35 7.97 5.99
N LEU A 33 -2.36 9.05 5.20
CA LEU A 33 -1.15 9.52 4.51
C LEU A 33 0.01 9.81 5.48
N ASN A 34 -0.26 10.50 6.61
CA ASN A 34 0.80 10.78 7.58
C ASN A 34 1.27 9.51 8.28
N GLY A 35 0.35 8.59 8.63
CA GLY A 35 0.70 7.32 9.24
C GLY A 35 1.51 6.43 8.29
N PHE A 36 1.22 6.48 6.99
CA PHE A 36 2.02 5.82 5.96
C PHE A 36 3.47 6.29 6.03
N GLU A 37 3.71 7.61 6.01
CA GLU A 37 5.07 8.15 6.09
C GLU A 37 5.76 7.77 7.41
N ASP A 38 5.06 7.87 8.54
CA ASP A 38 5.58 7.48 9.86
C ASP A 38 6.00 6.00 9.89
N VAL A 39 5.17 5.09 9.36
CA VAL A 39 5.46 3.65 9.30
C VAL A 39 6.66 3.38 8.38
N LEU A 40 6.68 3.99 7.19
CA LEU A 40 7.77 3.80 6.23
C LEU A 40 9.12 4.31 6.76
N ASP A 41 9.13 5.36 7.59
CA ASP A 41 10.35 5.89 8.19
C ASP A 41 10.87 5.06 9.38
N THR A 42 9.98 4.34 10.09
CA THR A 42 10.32 3.73 11.38
C THR A 42 10.30 2.20 11.42
N THR A 43 9.64 1.55 10.47
CA THR A 43 9.41 0.09 10.50
C THR A 43 10.50 -0.67 9.74
N LYS A 44 10.81 -1.90 10.12
CA LYS A 44 11.75 -2.78 9.40
C LYS A 44 11.07 -3.51 8.23
N HIS A 45 9.96 -4.20 8.49
CA HIS A 45 9.21 -4.99 7.52
C HIS A 45 7.83 -4.37 7.27
N VAL A 46 7.58 -3.91 6.04
CA VAL A 46 6.34 -3.24 5.66
C VAL A 46 5.64 -4.05 4.58
N ILE A 47 4.32 -4.12 4.66
CA ILE A 47 3.46 -4.69 3.63
C ILE A 47 2.29 -3.75 3.36
N ALA A 48 1.84 -3.62 2.11
CA ALA A 48 0.49 -3.22 1.79
C ALA A 48 -0.26 -4.48 1.39
N SER A 49 -1.03 -5.07 2.30
CA SER A 49 -1.53 -6.43 2.10
C SER A 49 -2.68 -6.52 1.09
N HIS A 50 -3.26 -5.38 0.68
CA HIS A 50 -4.35 -5.29 -0.29
C HIS A 50 -4.46 -3.85 -0.81
N SER A 51 -3.66 -3.49 -1.81
CA SER A 51 -3.70 -2.16 -2.42
C SER A 51 -3.31 -2.22 -3.89
N ASN A 52 -3.93 -1.36 -4.71
CA ASN A 52 -3.67 -1.28 -6.15
C ASN A 52 -3.10 0.10 -6.53
N ALA A 53 -2.99 0.39 -7.83
CA ALA A 53 -2.43 1.64 -8.37
C ALA A 53 -3.49 2.74 -8.51
N GLN A 54 -3.27 3.90 -7.90
CA GLN A 54 -4.21 5.02 -7.97
C GLN A 54 -4.30 5.60 -9.39
N LYS A 55 -3.22 5.44 -10.17
CA LYS A 55 -3.14 5.89 -11.56
C LYS A 55 -4.18 5.23 -12.48
N LEU A 56 -4.55 3.97 -12.18
CA LEU A 56 -5.49 3.18 -13.00
C LEU A 56 -6.92 3.21 -12.44
N ALA A 57 -7.07 3.33 -11.11
CA ALA A 57 -8.35 3.52 -10.45
C ALA A 57 -8.23 4.55 -9.34
N SER A 58 -8.98 5.66 -9.45
CA SER A 58 -8.81 6.90 -8.68
C SER A 58 -9.32 6.83 -7.23
N HIS A 59 -9.19 5.67 -6.59
CA HIS A 59 -9.66 5.46 -5.23
C HIS A 59 -8.59 5.85 -4.20
N ARG A 60 -8.99 6.52 -3.10
CA ARG A 60 -8.08 6.93 -2.01
C ARG A 60 -7.37 5.77 -1.28
N ARG A 61 -7.83 4.53 -1.48
CA ARG A 61 -7.18 3.32 -0.94
C ARG A 61 -6.02 2.83 -1.78
N ASN A 62 -5.96 3.22 -3.04
CA ASN A 62 -4.87 2.86 -3.93
C ASN A 62 -3.64 3.73 -3.66
N LEU A 63 -2.47 3.15 -3.91
CA LEU A 63 -1.19 3.83 -3.75
C LEU A 63 -0.94 4.76 -4.94
N ASN A 64 -0.55 5.99 -4.65
CA ASN A 64 -0.03 6.89 -5.69
C ASN A 64 1.43 6.56 -6.01
N ASP A 65 1.95 7.11 -7.12
CA ASP A 65 3.30 6.81 -7.60
C ASP A 65 4.40 7.14 -6.56
N GLY A 66 4.23 8.19 -5.76
CA GLY A 66 5.15 8.54 -4.68
C GLY A 66 5.16 7.50 -3.56
N GLN A 67 3.98 7.00 -3.16
CA GLN A 67 3.85 5.92 -2.19
C GLN A 67 4.42 4.60 -2.75
N ILE A 68 4.19 4.29 -4.03
CA ILE A 68 4.77 3.12 -4.69
C ILE A 68 6.31 3.19 -4.66
N GLN A 69 6.89 4.36 -4.95
CA GLN A 69 8.33 4.57 -4.87
C GLN A 69 8.87 4.41 -3.44
N ARG A 70 8.17 4.95 -2.43
CA ARG A 70 8.52 4.76 -1.01
C ARG A 70 8.49 3.28 -0.60
N MET A 71 7.48 2.53 -1.03
CA MET A 71 7.39 1.08 -0.79
C MET A 71 8.56 0.33 -1.44
N LYS A 72 8.91 0.68 -2.67
CA LYS A 72 10.06 0.11 -3.40
C LYS A 72 11.37 0.39 -2.68
N ASP A 73 11.63 1.64 -2.30
CA ASP A 73 12.87 2.03 -1.61
C ASP A 73 13.01 1.34 -0.25
N LYS A 74 11.88 1.02 0.39
CA LYS A 74 11.83 0.25 1.63
C LYS A 74 12.09 -1.25 1.45
N GLY A 75 11.97 -1.78 0.23
CA GLY A 75 11.90 -3.22 0.00
C GLY A 75 10.64 -3.86 0.60
N ALA A 76 9.54 -3.09 0.67
CA ALA A 76 8.27 -3.54 1.22
C ALA A 76 7.59 -4.60 0.33
N LEU A 77 6.49 -5.16 0.80
CA LEU A 77 5.63 -6.05 0.00
C LEU A 77 4.35 -5.31 -0.41
N VAL A 78 3.82 -5.61 -1.60
CA VAL A 78 2.53 -5.09 -2.07
C VAL A 78 1.73 -6.22 -2.67
N HIS A 79 0.58 -6.51 -2.06
CA HIS A 79 -0.37 -7.51 -2.51
C HIS A 79 -1.58 -6.83 -3.16
N PHE A 80 -2.01 -7.38 -4.29
CA PHE A 80 -3.07 -6.80 -5.11
C PHE A 80 -4.42 -7.36 -4.68
N VAL A 81 -5.46 -6.54 -4.81
CA VAL A 81 -6.81 -6.90 -4.37
C VAL A 81 -7.80 -6.78 -5.51
N TYR A 82 -8.61 -7.82 -5.68
CA TYR A 82 -9.75 -7.81 -6.59
C TYR A 82 -10.96 -7.16 -5.89
N CYS A 83 -10.91 -5.84 -5.76
CA CYS A 83 -12.04 -5.05 -5.29
C CYS A 83 -12.46 -4.12 -6.44
N ASP A 84 -13.72 -4.21 -6.85
CA ASP A 84 -14.27 -3.50 -8.01
C ASP A 84 -13.87 -2.02 -8.03
N ALA A 85 -14.12 -1.29 -6.94
CA ALA A 85 -13.79 0.14 -6.83
C ALA A 85 -12.28 0.46 -6.82
N PHE A 86 -11.40 -0.54 -6.63
CA PHE A 86 -9.95 -0.37 -6.55
C PHE A 86 -9.23 -0.87 -7.80
N VAL A 87 -9.91 -1.67 -8.63
CA VAL A 87 -9.41 -2.16 -9.92
C VAL A 87 -9.96 -1.32 -11.07
N ASN A 88 -11.24 -0.95 -10.97
CA ASN A 88 -11.93 -0.17 -11.96
C ASN A 88 -12.23 1.22 -11.41
N ASP A 89 -11.84 2.25 -12.15
CA ASP A 89 -12.25 3.61 -11.81
C ASP A 89 -13.78 3.70 -11.99
N GLN A 90 -14.49 4.25 -11.00
CA GLN A 90 -15.97 4.25 -10.93
C GLN A 90 -16.66 4.98 -12.10
N HIS A 91 -15.89 5.55 -13.01
CA HIS A 91 -16.34 6.18 -14.24
C HIS A 91 -16.50 5.21 -15.43
N ARG A 92 -16.05 3.96 -15.32
CA ARG A 92 -16.28 2.95 -16.36
C ARG A 92 -17.58 2.19 -16.11
N VAL A 93 -18.35 1.99 -17.18
CA VAL A 93 -19.61 1.22 -17.17
C VAL A 93 -19.35 -0.30 -17.20
N GLU A 94 -18.16 -0.70 -17.66
CA GLU A 94 -17.80 -2.11 -17.83
C GLU A 94 -17.57 -2.82 -16.48
N PRO A 95 -17.92 -4.11 -16.38
CA PRO A 95 -17.60 -4.92 -15.22
C PRO A 95 -16.08 -4.99 -14.98
N THR A 96 -15.67 -5.01 -13.71
CA THR A 96 -14.28 -5.33 -13.36
C THR A 96 -13.92 -6.73 -13.82
N THR A 97 -12.76 -6.88 -14.47
CA THR A 97 -12.21 -8.17 -14.92
C THR A 97 -10.84 -8.47 -14.32
N ILE A 98 -10.37 -9.71 -14.47
CA ILE A 98 -9.03 -10.13 -14.01
C ILE A 98 -7.95 -9.42 -14.81
N GLU A 99 -8.17 -9.18 -16.11
CA GLU A 99 -7.24 -8.45 -16.97
C GLU A 99 -6.98 -7.04 -16.44
N MET A 100 -8.01 -6.38 -15.91
CA MET A 100 -7.84 -5.07 -15.28
C MET A 100 -6.99 -5.14 -13.99
N LEU A 101 -7.10 -6.23 -13.21
CA LEU A 101 -6.19 -6.46 -12.09
C LEU A 101 -4.76 -6.71 -12.57
N VAL A 102 -4.59 -7.45 -13.67
CA VAL A 102 -3.28 -7.67 -14.31
C VAL A 102 -2.67 -6.34 -14.76
N ASP A 103 -3.45 -5.39 -15.29
CA ASP A 103 -2.97 -4.05 -15.63
C ASP A 103 -2.33 -3.34 -14.42
N HIS A 104 -2.90 -3.50 -13.22
CA HIS A 104 -2.30 -2.99 -11.99
C HIS A 104 -0.97 -3.67 -11.65
N ILE A 105 -0.88 -4.99 -11.81
CA ILE A 105 0.35 -5.74 -11.56
C ILE A 105 1.44 -5.29 -12.55
N GLU A 106 1.12 -5.17 -13.84
CA GLU A 106 2.04 -4.68 -14.87
C GLU A 106 2.48 -3.24 -14.60
N TYR A 107 1.57 -2.37 -14.17
CA TYR A 107 1.91 -1.00 -13.79
C TYR A 107 2.95 -0.94 -12.67
N PHE A 108 2.75 -1.73 -11.60
CA PHE A 108 3.75 -1.86 -10.56
C PHE A 108 5.05 -2.45 -11.09
N HIS A 109 5.01 -3.42 -12.01
CA HIS A 109 6.20 -4.11 -12.50
C HIS A 109 7.12 -3.15 -13.26
N ASN A 110 6.51 -2.27 -14.06
CA ASN A 110 7.20 -1.24 -14.82
C ASN A 110 7.85 -0.17 -13.91
N LEU A 111 7.30 0.09 -12.73
CA LEU A 111 7.88 1.00 -11.73
C LEU A 111 8.88 0.28 -10.81
N TRP A 112 8.66 -1.02 -10.57
CA TRP A 112 9.31 -1.84 -9.57
C TRP A 112 9.46 -3.28 -10.07
N ALA A 113 10.70 -3.65 -10.42
CA ALA A 113 11.03 -4.94 -11.03
C ALA A 113 10.72 -6.19 -10.17
N PHE A 114 10.44 -6.06 -8.87
CA PHE A 114 10.16 -7.18 -7.97
C PHE A 114 8.80 -6.98 -7.28
N ILE A 115 7.84 -7.84 -7.58
CA ILE A 115 6.51 -7.83 -7.00
C ILE A 115 6.30 -9.16 -6.27
N THR A 116 5.80 -9.10 -5.04
CA THR A 116 5.26 -10.27 -4.35
C THR A 116 3.75 -10.25 -4.53
N ILE A 117 3.20 -11.21 -5.27
CA ILE A 117 1.76 -11.28 -5.53
C ILE A 117 1.10 -12.13 -4.43
N GLY A 118 0.23 -11.49 -3.65
CA GLY A 118 -0.75 -12.16 -2.80
C GLY A 118 -2.14 -11.64 -3.13
N THR A 119 -3.15 -12.50 -3.11
CA THR A 119 -4.55 -12.13 -3.30
C THR A 119 -5.27 -12.20 -1.95
N TRP A 120 -5.93 -11.13 -1.56
CA TRP A 120 -6.95 -11.20 -0.52
C TRP A 120 -8.19 -11.92 -1.09
N PHE A 121 -8.68 -12.95 -0.39
CA PHE A 121 -9.90 -13.68 -0.74
C PHE A 121 -11.13 -13.02 -0.11
#